data_AF-A0A7Y5R704-F1
#
_entry.id   AF-A0A7Y5R704-F1
#
_cell.length_a   1.000
_cell.length_b   1.000
_cell.length_c   1.000
_cell.angle_alpha   90.00
_cell.angle_beta   90.00
_cell.angle_gamma   90.00
#
_symmetry.space_group_name_H-M   'P 1'
#
loop_
_entity.id
_entity.type
_entity.pdbx_description
1 polymer ?
#
loop_
_entity_poly.entity_id
_entity_poly.type
_entity_poly.pdbx_seq_one_letter_code
_entity_poly.pdbx_strand_id
1 'polypeptide(L)'
;MKHLFVLLSICVVLASCNKKEEQVALSEDRRVQLLADLHMAEAAAQHLPPAVKDSMIRVYYDQIFAQYDITQADYDRLMKQLRDDVGELQPLYEKVLEELSRREAVPGG
;
A
#
# COMPACT_ATOMS: atom_id res chain seq x y z
N MET A 1 -20.56 41.98 -20.22
CA MET A 1 -20.43 40.51 -20.45
C MET A 1 -19.01 39.97 -20.23
N LYS A 2 -17.94 40.79 -20.27
CA LYS A 2 -16.55 40.34 -20.00
C LYS A 2 -16.31 39.93 -18.53
N HIS A 3 -16.97 40.57 -17.57
CA HIS A 3 -16.81 40.30 -16.13
C HIS A 3 -17.48 39.00 -15.66
N LEU A 4 -18.47 38.50 -16.39
CA LEU A 4 -19.19 37.26 -16.06
C LEU A 4 -18.31 36.02 -16.28
N PHE A 5 -17.46 36.06 -17.31
CA PHE A 5 -16.51 34.98 -17.61
C PHE A 5 -15.37 34.88 -16.59
N VAL A 6 -14.94 36.02 -16.03
CA VAL A 6 -13.88 36.06 -15.00
C VAL A 6 -14.39 35.50 -13.66
N LEU A 7 -15.64 35.82 -13.31
CA LEU A 7 -16.29 35.28 -12.10
C LEU A 7 -16.49 33.75 -12.17
N LEU A 8 -16.87 33.23 -13.34
CA LEU A 8 -17.03 31.78 -13.56
C LEU A 8 -15.69 31.03 -13.47
N SER A 9 -14.59 31.64 -13.96
CA SER A 9 -13.26 31.04 -13.90
C SER A 9 -12.67 30.98 -12.48
N ILE A 10 -13.05 31.91 -11.58
CA ILE A 10 -12.59 31.93 -10.18
C ILE A 10 -13.28 30.85 -9.34
N CYS A 11 -14.53 30.52 -9.63
CA CYS A 11 -15.26 29.49 -8.88
C CYS A 11 -14.74 28.06 -9.13
N VAL A 12 -14.12 27.79 -10.29
CA VAL A 12 -13.57 26.45 -10.62
C VAL A 12 -12.30 26.13 -9.83
N VAL A 13 -11.54 27.15 -9.39
CA VAL A 13 -10.26 26.95 -8.68
C VAL A 13 -10.45 26.63 -7.19
N LEU A 14 -11.65 26.88 -6.63
CA LEU A 14 -11.95 26.64 -5.22
C LEU A 14 -12.55 25.25 -4.94
N ALA A 15 -12.79 24.44 -5.98
CA ALA A 15 -13.21 23.05 -5.86
C ALA A 15 -12.02 22.08 -5.64
N SER A 16 -10.93 22.54 -5.02
CA SER A 16 -9.88 21.66 -4.51
C SER A 16 -10.46 20.88 -3.35
N CYS A 17 -11.02 19.72 -3.68
CA CYS A 17 -11.64 18.79 -2.75
C CYS A 17 -10.52 18.20 -1.89
N ASN A 18 -10.24 18.83 -0.75
CA ASN A 18 -9.34 18.30 0.27
C ASN A 18 -10.09 17.18 1.00
N LYS A 19 -10.27 16.04 0.31
CA LYS A 19 -10.79 14.82 0.94
C LYS A 19 -9.78 14.44 2.01
N LYS A 20 -10.16 14.60 3.28
CA LYS A 20 -9.43 14.00 4.39
C LYS A 20 -9.25 12.53 4.05
N GLU A 21 -8.00 12.14 3.81
CA GLU A 21 -7.64 10.80 3.42
C GLU A 21 -7.99 9.88 4.60
N GLU A 22 -9.00 9.04 4.39
CA GLU A 22 -9.46 8.09 5.39
C GLU A 22 -8.34 7.08 5.62
N GLN A 23 -7.83 7.03 6.85
CA GLN A 23 -6.74 6.14 7.20
C GLN A 23 -7.22 4.69 7.00
N VAL A 24 -6.37 3.89 6.38
CA VAL A 24 -6.62 2.45 6.28
C VAL A 24 -6.72 1.89 7.70
N ALA A 25 -7.84 1.23 8.01
CA ALA A 25 -8.14 0.72 9.36
C ALA A 25 -7.32 -0.54 9.71
N LEU A 26 -5.99 -0.48 9.57
CA LEU A 26 -5.05 -1.52 9.98
C LEU A 26 -4.25 -1.04 11.19
N SER A 27 -4.18 -1.86 12.23
CA SER A 27 -3.21 -1.64 13.30
C SER A 27 -1.79 -1.71 12.75
N GLU A 28 -0.84 -1.09 13.45
CA GLU A 28 0.56 -1.10 13.05
C GLU A 28 1.11 -2.52 12.86
N ASP A 29 0.84 -3.43 13.79
CA ASP A 29 1.25 -4.83 13.68
C ASP A 29 0.66 -5.51 12.44
N ARG A 30 -0.61 -5.22 12.08
CA ARG A 30 -1.20 -5.75 10.85
C ARG A 30 -0.57 -5.15 9.60
N ARG A 31 -0.15 -3.88 9.62
CA ARG A 31 0.61 -3.26 8.52
C ARG A 31 1.97 -3.95 8.34
N VAL A 32 2.68 -4.23 9.43
CA VAL A 32 3.95 -4.96 9.41
C VAL A 32 3.78 -6.35 8.81
N GLN A 33 2.80 -7.11 9.30
CA GLN A 33 2.53 -8.47 8.81
C GLN A 33 2.09 -8.48 7.34
N LEU A 34 1.22 -7.55 6.92
CA LEU A 34 0.80 -7.40 5.52
C LEU A 34 1.99 -7.18 4.60
N LEU A 35 2.86 -6.22 4.94
CA LEU A 35 4.02 -5.89 4.10
C LEU A 35 5.03 -7.04 4.06
N ALA A 36 5.24 -7.73 5.18
CA ALA A 36 6.07 -8.93 5.21
C ALA A 36 5.51 -10.05 4.31
N ASP A 37 4.21 -10.31 4.36
CA ASP A 37 3.55 -11.32 3.51
C ASP A 37 3.70 -10.98 2.01
N LEU A 38 3.51 -9.71 1.64
CA LEU A 38 3.68 -9.25 0.26
C LEU A 38 5.13 -9.44 -0.22
N HIS A 39 6.13 -9.08 0.59
CA HIS A 39 7.54 -9.30 0.25
C HIS A 39 7.88 -10.78 0.12
N MET A 40 7.34 -11.65 0.98
CA MET A 40 7.51 -13.10 0.85
C MET A 40 6.87 -13.64 -0.43
N ALA A 41 5.69 -13.15 -0.80
CA ALA A 41 5.03 -13.52 -2.05
C ALA A 41 5.85 -13.09 -3.29
N GLU A 42 6.40 -11.88 -3.27
CA GLU A 42 7.31 -11.41 -4.33
C GLU A 42 8.56 -12.28 -4.41
N ALA A 43 9.16 -12.64 -3.28
CA ALA A 43 10.33 -13.51 -3.20
C ALA A 43 10.04 -14.92 -3.74
N ALA A 44 8.89 -15.50 -3.37
CA ALA A 44 8.43 -16.78 -3.90
C ALA A 44 8.24 -16.71 -5.43
N ALA A 45 7.68 -15.61 -5.93
CA ALA A 45 7.47 -15.40 -7.36
C ALA A 45 8.75 -15.14 -8.18
N GLN A 46 9.89 -14.80 -7.55
CA GLN A 46 11.13 -14.51 -8.28
C GLN A 46 11.61 -15.68 -9.13
N HIS A 47 11.33 -16.92 -8.71
CA HIS A 47 11.78 -18.14 -9.39
C HIS A 47 10.82 -18.59 -10.50
N LEU A 48 9.69 -17.90 -10.69
CA LEU A 48 8.70 -18.25 -11.69
C LEU A 48 9.14 -17.77 -13.10
N PRO A 49 8.75 -18.49 -14.16
CA PRO A 49 8.98 -18.05 -15.52
C PRO A 49 8.38 -16.65 -15.77
N PRO A 50 9.07 -15.73 -16.49
CA PRO A 50 8.56 -14.39 -16.74
C PRO A 50 7.15 -14.36 -17.35
N ALA A 51 6.81 -15.36 -18.18
CA ALA A 51 5.51 -15.49 -18.82
C ALA A 51 4.34 -15.65 -17.83
N VAL A 52 4.58 -16.12 -16.61
CA VAL A 52 3.56 -16.34 -15.58
C VAL A 52 3.81 -15.56 -14.29
N LYS A 53 4.97 -14.92 -14.15
CA LYS A 53 5.36 -14.21 -12.93
C LYS A 53 4.33 -13.15 -12.53
N ASP A 54 3.97 -12.27 -13.46
CA ASP A 54 3.08 -11.14 -13.16
C ASP A 54 1.65 -11.60 -12.83
N SER A 55 1.16 -12.64 -13.51
CA SER A 55 -0.16 -13.20 -13.21
C SER A 55 -0.17 -13.88 -11.86
N MET A 56 0.90 -14.58 -11.50
CA MET A 56 1.03 -15.24 -10.18
C MET A 56 1.19 -14.24 -9.04
N ILE A 57 1.97 -13.17 -9.21
CA ILE A 57 2.08 -12.08 -8.22
C ILE A 57 0.71 -11.49 -7.93
N ARG A 58 -0.11 -11.25 -8.97
CA ARG A 58 -1.48 -10.74 -8.78
C ARG A 58 -2.33 -11.69 -7.94
N VAL A 59 -2.28 -13.00 -8.22
CA VAL A 59 -3.01 -14.00 -7.43
C VAL A 59 -2.57 -13.99 -5.97
N TYR A 60 -1.28 -13.87 -5.69
CA TYR A 60 -0.79 -13.76 -4.31
C TYR A 60 -1.26 -12.50 -3.62
N TYR A 61 -1.22 -11.35 -4.30
CA TYR A 61 -1.71 -10.08 -3.77
C TYR A 61 -3.19 -10.16 -3.44
N ASP A 62 -4.01 -10.69 -4.35
CA ASP A 62 -5.45 -10.85 -4.13
C ASP A 62 -5.75 -11.75 -2.91
N GLN A 63 -4.98 -12.84 -2.73
CA GLN A 63 -5.11 -13.73 -1.57
C GLN A 63 -4.71 -13.05 -0.26
N ILE A 64 -3.58 -12.34 -0.26
CA ILE A 64 -3.09 -11.62 0.91
C ILE A 64 -4.10 -10.52 1.27
N PHE A 65 -4.56 -9.72 0.32
CA PHE A 65 -5.57 -8.69 0.57
C PHE A 65 -6.86 -9.24 1.17
N ALA A 66 -7.32 -10.39 0.69
CA ALA A 66 -8.46 -11.10 1.31
C ALA A 66 -8.18 -11.53 2.76
N GLN A 67 -6.97 -12.00 3.07
CA GLN A 67 -6.57 -12.36 4.44
C GLN A 67 -6.54 -11.15 5.39
N TYR A 68 -6.13 -9.98 4.88
CA TYR A 68 -6.07 -8.75 5.67
C TYR A 68 -7.39 -7.95 5.69
N ASP A 69 -8.40 -8.39 4.94
CA ASP A 69 -9.67 -7.69 4.72
C ASP A 69 -9.45 -6.26 4.20
N ILE A 70 -8.61 -6.15 3.17
CA ILE A 70 -8.30 -4.88 2.50
C ILE A 70 -8.52 -4.97 1.00
N THR A 71 -8.71 -3.82 0.37
CA THR A 71 -8.76 -3.69 -1.09
C THR A 71 -7.43 -3.21 -1.65
N GLN A 72 -7.23 -3.34 -2.97
CA GLN A 72 -6.12 -2.66 -3.66
C GLN A 72 -6.11 -1.15 -3.35
N ALA A 73 -7.29 -0.51 -3.29
CA ALA A 73 -7.38 0.92 -3.01
C ALA A 73 -6.96 1.27 -1.58
N ASP A 74 -7.19 0.39 -0.60
CA ASP A 74 -6.65 0.52 0.76
C ASP A 74 -5.13 0.41 0.74
N TYR A 75 -4.58 -0.59 0.06
CA TYR A 75 -3.13 -0.74 -0.07
C TYR A 75 -2.48 0.47 -0.75
N ASP A 76 -3.06 0.98 -1.83
CA ASP A 76 -2.56 2.17 -2.53
C ASP A 76 -2.55 3.40 -1.62
N ARG A 77 -3.59 3.57 -0.79
CA ARG A 77 -3.66 4.62 0.24
C ARG A 77 -2.58 4.42 1.30
N LEU A 78 -2.43 3.21 1.84
CA LEU A 78 -1.38 2.89 2.81
C LEU A 78 0.00 3.26 2.24
N MET A 79 0.30 2.84 1.02
CA MET A 79 1.58 3.14 0.37
C MET A 79 1.75 4.63 0.11
N LYS A 80 0.66 5.35 -0.19
CA LYS A 80 0.70 6.82 -0.32
C LYS A 80 1.00 7.49 1.03
N GLN A 81 0.32 7.11 2.09
CA GLN A 81 0.57 7.63 3.44
C GLN A 81 2.02 7.42 3.88
N LEU A 82 2.56 6.22 3.65
CA LEU A 82 3.94 5.91 3.96
C LEU A 82 4.95 6.71 3.13
N ARG A 83 4.63 7.06 1.87
CA ARG A 83 5.49 7.94 1.07
C ARG A 83 5.43 9.39 1.52
N ASP A 84 4.25 9.86 1.93
CA ASP A 84 4.02 11.25 2.31
C ASP A 84 4.59 11.55 3.72
N ASP A 85 4.67 10.56 4.61
CA ASP A 85 5.25 10.66 5.95
C ASP A 85 6.50 9.78 6.13
N VAL A 86 7.66 10.37 5.81
CA VAL A 86 8.97 9.72 5.97
C VAL A 86 9.25 9.34 7.44
N GLY A 87 8.67 10.06 8.41
CA GLY A 87 8.84 9.80 9.83
C GLY A 87 8.14 8.51 10.28
N GLU A 88 7.00 8.17 9.69
CA GLU A 88 6.32 6.88 9.93
C GLU A 88 6.89 5.73 9.10
N LEU A 89 7.43 6.00 7.91
CA LEU A 89 7.94 4.96 7.01
C LEU A 89 9.10 4.17 7.62
N GLN A 90 10.10 4.87 8.14
CA GLN A 90 11.32 4.24 8.62
C GLN A 90 11.10 3.24 9.77
N PRO A 91 10.42 3.61 10.89
CA PRO A 91 10.18 2.66 11.97
C PRO A 91 9.27 1.49 11.55
N LEU A 92 8.32 1.71 10.64
CA LEU A 92 7.50 0.62 10.12
C LEU A 92 8.35 -0.37 9.32
N TYR A 93 9.22 0.14 8.44
CA TYR A 93 10.06 -0.71 7.59
C TYR A 93 11.11 -1.48 8.39
N GLU A 94 11.67 -0.90 9.46
CA GLU A 94 12.53 -1.60 10.41
C GLU A 94 11.81 -2.81 11.04
N LYS A 95 10.55 -2.64 11.45
CA LYS A 95 9.72 -3.73 11.97
C LYS A 95 9.41 -4.80 10.92
N VAL A 96 9.19 -4.39 9.66
CA VAL A 96 9.00 -5.34 8.54
C VAL A 96 10.26 -6.18 8.33
N LEU A 97 11.45 -5.57 8.35
CA LEU A 97 12.72 -6.29 8.21
C LEU A 97 12.99 -7.25 9.38
N GLU A 98 12.66 -6.83 10.61
CA GLU A 98 12.74 -7.69 11.79
C GLU A 98 11.79 -8.89 11.66
N GLU A 99 10.55 -8.66 11.24
CA GLU A 99 9.56 -9.71 11.05
C GLU A 99 9.97 -10.71 9.94
N LEU A 100 10.50 -10.22 8.82
CA LEU A 100 11.06 -11.07 7.76
C LEU A 100 12.23 -11.92 8.29
N SER A 101 13.18 -11.29 8.99
CA SER A 101 14.33 -11.97 9.58
C SER A 101 13.90 -13.04 10.59
N ARG A 102 12.88 -12.75 11.39
CA ARG A 102 12.30 -13.69 12.36
C ARG A 102 11.72 -14.91 11.65
N ARG A 103 11.03 -14.73 10.52
CA ARG A 103 10.42 -15.82 9.74
C ARG A 103 11.46 -16.66 9.00
N GLU A 104 12.52 -16.04 8.51
CA GLU A 104 13.65 -16.75 7.90
C GLU A 104 14.45 -17.58 8.93
N ALA A 105 14.57 -17.09 10.16
CA ALA A 105 15.29 -17.76 11.24
C ALA A 105 14.53 -18.97 11.82
N VAL A 106 13.23 -19.11 11.54
CA VAL A 106 12.47 -20.32 11.90
C VAL A 106 12.72 -21.36 10.80
N PRO A 107 13.44 -22.46 11.08
CA PRO A 107 13.59 -23.55 10.11
C PRO A 107 12.18 -24.07 9.79
N GLY A 108 11.84 -24.11 8.51
CA GLY A 108 10.52 -24.51 8.03
C GLY A 108 10.01 -25.80 8.70
N GLY A 109 8.76 -25.76 9.15
CA GLY A 109 8.00 -26.95 9.53
C GLY A 109 7.69 -27.84 8.34
#